data_AF-A0A6P8M112-F1
#
_entry.id   AF-A0A6P8M112-F1
#
_cell.length_a   1.000
_cell.length_b   1.000
_cell.length_c   1.000
_cell.angle_alpha   90.00
_cell.angle_beta   90.00
_cell.angle_gamma   90.00
#
_symmetry.space_group_name_H-M   'P 1'
#
loop_
_entity.id
_entity.type
_entity.pdbx_description
1 polymer ?
#
loop_
_entity_poly.entity_id
_entity_poly.type
_entity_poly.pdbx_seq_one_letter_code
_entity_poly.pdbx_strand_id
1 'polypeptide(L)'
;MDTINKETNENGINKELNKTSSLGEFYAGSGILVTGATGFVGKGLLEKLIRMCPRIAAIFILIRPTTNLHEIGEKVYTTSLKPSEVIDICDQFDKSSIIEIEKKILKTYPNTYTFSKNLAEQIVASKCKDLPVAIVRPSIVGASLQEPCPGWIENISALTSTIMLIGRGCATAIRGRRDAISDIVPVDFVVDMIICTAWHVTLHRDHEVKVYNCTSNACPFKWGQMRDAIVKCSTETPLNDTLWYPGCPMIANRYIYQVRSIIPHVLPAFVIDIFLRLRGSKPIMMKLLLNGNKLFTMIAYFIMHEWTFQRDNCSDLVRIMHEWTFQRDNCSDLVRKVKILNDGDMVKLDLRAMNWEKYVAIYLMGIRKFIQKQEFKSAARQWLSRLYWIHQITKMSGIMILLWIVYCIVY
;
A
#
# COMPACT_ATOMS: atom_id res chain seq x y z
N MET A 1 -12.15 16.03 48.11
CA MET A 1 -12.85 16.57 46.92
C MET A 1 -12.49 15.84 45.63
N ASP A 2 -11.32 15.18 45.55
CA ASP A 2 -10.89 14.44 44.34
C ASP A 2 -11.53 13.06 44.13
N THR A 3 -12.05 12.42 45.17
CA THR A 3 -12.73 11.11 45.07
C THR A 3 -14.12 11.21 44.46
N ILE A 4 -14.85 12.28 44.74
CA ILE A 4 -16.23 12.49 44.26
C ILE A 4 -16.24 12.82 42.75
N ASN A 5 -15.25 13.55 42.26
CA ASN A 5 -15.09 13.87 40.83
C ASN A 5 -14.64 12.67 39.97
N LYS A 6 -13.98 11.67 40.57
CA LYS A 6 -13.56 10.46 39.85
C LYS A 6 -14.73 9.47 39.68
N GLU A 7 -15.52 9.26 40.73
CA GLU A 7 -16.73 8.42 40.69
C GLU A 7 -17.85 9.01 39.81
N THR A 8 -17.99 10.34 39.75
CA THR A 8 -18.99 10.98 38.86
C THR A 8 -18.61 10.90 37.38
N ASN A 9 -17.32 10.89 37.06
CA ASN A 9 -16.84 10.76 35.68
C ASN A 9 -16.90 9.29 35.21
N GLU A 10 -16.54 8.33 36.06
CA GLU A 10 -16.70 6.89 35.77
C GLU A 10 -18.18 6.47 35.64
N ASN A 11 -19.08 7.01 36.47
CA ASN A 11 -20.52 6.76 36.36
C ASN A 11 -21.17 7.43 35.15
N GLY A 12 -20.63 8.55 34.65
CA GLY A 12 -21.07 9.19 33.40
C GLY A 12 -20.68 8.37 32.17
N ILE A 13 -19.42 7.90 32.12
CA ILE A 13 -18.89 7.08 31.03
C ILE A 13 -19.57 5.70 30.98
N ASN A 14 -19.80 5.06 32.13
CA ASN A 14 -20.56 3.79 32.21
C ASN A 14 -22.04 3.93 31.79
N LYS A 15 -22.63 5.12 31.92
CA LYS A 15 -24.00 5.41 31.47
C LYS A 15 -24.07 5.72 29.97
N GLU A 16 -22.99 6.19 29.35
CA GLU A 16 -22.85 6.33 27.89
C GLU A 16 -22.48 5.02 27.18
N LEU A 17 -21.64 4.18 27.81
CA LEU A 17 -21.33 2.81 27.37
C LEU A 17 -22.60 1.95 27.23
N ASN A 18 -23.60 2.16 28.09
CA ASN A 18 -24.91 1.50 28.01
C ASN A 18 -25.88 2.12 27.00
N LYS A 19 -25.52 3.22 26.33
CA LYS A 19 -26.41 3.99 25.46
C LYS A 19 -26.15 3.83 23.96
N THR A 20 -24.99 3.32 23.55
CA THR A 20 -24.64 3.15 22.13
C THR A 20 -24.52 1.66 21.78
N SER A 21 -25.64 1.09 21.35
CA SER A 21 -25.74 -0.32 20.95
C SER A 21 -25.23 -0.57 19.52
N SER A 22 -24.84 0.50 18.82
CA SER A 22 -24.42 0.48 17.42
C SER A 22 -23.44 1.62 17.06
N LEU A 23 -22.61 1.41 16.03
CA LEU A 23 -21.77 2.45 15.42
C LEU A 23 -22.61 3.60 14.85
N GLY A 24 -23.77 3.29 14.24
CA GLY A 24 -24.68 4.29 13.69
C GLY A 24 -25.33 5.20 14.74
N GLU A 25 -25.48 4.74 15.99
CA GLU A 25 -25.89 5.59 17.12
C GLU A 25 -24.73 6.46 17.61
N PHE A 26 -23.52 5.92 17.67
CA PHE A 26 -22.34 6.67 18.09
C PHE A 26 -22.06 7.89 17.20
N TYR A 27 -22.16 7.72 15.88
CA TYR A 27 -21.94 8.84 14.94
C TYR A 27 -23.15 9.76 14.75
N ALA A 28 -24.31 9.43 15.34
CA ALA A 28 -25.51 10.26 15.19
C ALA A 28 -25.29 11.65 15.82
N GLY A 29 -25.65 12.71 15.09
CA GLY A 29 -25.48 14.09 15.55
C GLY A 29 -24.03 14.59 15.57
N SER A 30 -23.04 13.77 15.19
CA SER A 30 -21.63 14.13 15.22
C SER A 30 -21.20 15.04 14.06
N GLY A 31 -20.18 15.88 14.29
CA GLY A 31 -19.42 16.58 13.25
C GLY A 31 -18.08 15.89 13.01
N ILE A 32 -17.80 15.43 11.79
CA ILE A 32 -16.59 14.67 11.44
C ILE A 32 -15.72 15.47 10.48
N LEU A 33 -14.45 15.71 10.82
CA LEU A 33 -13.46 16.25 9.89
C LEU A 33 -12.65 15.13 9.23
N VAL A 34 -12.68 15.06 7.90
CA VAL A 34 -11.86 14.12 7.11
C VAL A 34 -10.79 14.90 6.36
N THR A 35 -9.53 14.74 6.77
CA THR A 35 -8.38 15.27 6.02
C THR A 35 -7.89 14.25 5.00
N GLY A 36 -7.41 14.71 3.85
CA GLY A 36 -7.00 13.79 2.76
C GLY A 36 -8.18 13.02 2.15
N ALA A 37 -9.41 13.53 2.26
CA ALA A 37 -10.62 12.87 1.74
C ALA A 37 -10.61 12.67 0.22
N THR A 38 -9.78 13.40 -0.52
CA THR A 38 -9.57 13.19 -1.96
C THR A 38 -8.60 12.07 -2.28
N GLY A 39 -7.88 11.53 -1.30
CA GLY A 39 -7.00 10.38 -1.44
C GLY A 39 -7.77 9.06 -1.39
N PHE A 40 -7.11 7.98 -1.82
CA PHE A 40 -7.71 6.65 -1.98
C PHE A 40 -8.43 6.15 -0.71
N VAL A 41 -7.76 6.18 0.45
CA VAL A 41 -8.36 5.79 1.75
C VAL A 41 -9.45 6.78 2.18
N GLY A 42 -9.22 8.08 1.97
CA GLY A 42 -10.14 9.14 2.37
C GLY A 42 -11.50 9.08 1.67
N LYS A 43 -11.52 8.72 0.38
CA LYS A 43 -12.76 8.49 -0.37
C LYS A 43 -13.51 7.25 0.10
N GLY A 44 -12.79 6.16 0.37
CA GLY A 44 -13.38 4.95 0.94
C GLY A 44 -14.01 5.22 2.31
N LEU A 45 -13.33 6.00 3.16
CA LEU A 45 -13.85 6.42 4.46
C LEU A 45 -15.10 7.29 4.34
N LEU A 46 -15.09 8.27 3.43
CA LEU A 46 -16.22 9.16 3.21
C LEU A 46 -17.46 8.39 2.72
N GLU A 47 -17.29 7.52 1.72
CA GLU A 47 -18.38 6.66 1.22
C GLU A 47 -18.98 5.82 2.35
N LYS A 48 -18.13 5.15 3.13
CA LYS A 48 -18.58 4.25 4.18
C LYS A 48 -19.28 4.99 5.33
N LEU A 49 -18.79 6.16 5.73
CA LEU A 49 -19.45 7.00 6.74
C LEU A 49 -20.84 7.47 6.28
N ILE A 50 -20.98 7.96 5.04
CA ILE A 50 -22.26 8.40 4.50
C ILE A 50 -23.26 7.24 4.41
N ARG A 51 -22.80 6.07 3.97
CA ARG A 51 -23.65 4.89 3.79
C ARG A 51 -24.07 4.26 5.12
N MET A 52 -23.14 4.10 6.07
CA MET A 52 -23.40 3.41 7.34
C MET A 52 -24.00 4.31 8.42
N CYS A 53 -23.69 5.61 8.41
CA CYS A 53 -24.04 6.53 9.47
C CYS A 53 -24.87 7.70 8.93
N PRO A 54 -26.13 7.48 8.48
CA PRO A 54 -26.94 8.50 7.80
C PRO A 54 -27.36 9.67 8.70
N ARG A 55 -27.18 9.54 10.03
CA ARG A 55 -27.54 10.54 11.03
C ARG A 55 -26.36 11.43 11.46
N ILE A 56 -25.22 11.39 10.75
CA ILE A 56 -24.11 12.34 10.96
C ILE A 56 -24.64 13.77 10.68
N ALA A 57 -24.37 14.72 11.59
CA ALA A 57 -24.86 16.08 11.44
C ALA A 57 -24.07 16.88 10.40
N ALA A 58 -22.75 16.68 10.34
CA ALA A 58 -21.89 17.35 9.38
C ALA A 58 -20.61 16.53 9.08
N ILE A 59 -20.18 16.55 7.82
CA ILE A 59 -18.86 16.07 7.41
C ILE A 59 -18.08 17.24 6.81
N PHE A 60 -17.02 17.65 7.50
CA PHE A 60 -16.09 18.68 7.05
C PHE A 60 -14.97 18.02 6.24
N ILE A 61 -14.61 18.61 5.10
CA ILE A 61 -13.55 18.08 4.25
C ILE A 61 -12.53 19.18 3.94
N LEU A 62 -11.27 18.93 4.30
CA LEU A 62 -10.16 19.80 3.93
C LEU A 62 -9.49 19.28 2.64
N ILE A 63 -9.68 20.00 1.52
CA ILE A 63 -9.16 19.63 0.19
C ILE A 63 -8.15 20.67 -0.28
N ARG A 64 -7.02 20.20 -0.82
CA ARG A 64 -6.09 21.05 -1.57
C ARG A 64 -6.58 21.19 -3.02
N PRO A 65 -6.59 22.40 -3.63
CA PRO A 65 -6.88 22.55 -5.05
C PRO A 65 -5.94 21.68 -5.90
N THR A 66 -6.47 20.94 -6.87
CA THR A 66 -5.69 20.06 -7.75
C THR A 66 -5.99 20.35 -9.23
N THR A 67 -5.34 21.36 -9.82
CA THR A 67 -5.46 21.65 -11.25
C THR A 67 -4.17 22.24 -11.85
N ASN A 68 -3.79 21.80 -13.05
CA ASN A 68 -2.77 22.41 -13.92
C ASN A 68 -3.38 23.53 -14.79
N LEU A 69 -4.19 24.42 -14.20
CA LEU A 69 -4.83 25.53 -14.90
C LEU A 69 -4.51 26.86 -14.22
N HIS A 70 -4.35 27.87 -15.07
CA HIS A 70 -3.77 29.18 -14.79
C HIS A 70 -4.67 30.17 -14.05
N GLU A 71 -5.88 29.77 -13.64
CA GLU A 71 -6.67 30.49 -12.65
C GLU A 71 -7.13 29.53 -11.56
N ILE A 72 -6.36 29.53 -10.46
CA ILE A 72 -6.80 29.02 -9.17
C ILE A 72 -7.30 30.21 -8.39
N GLY A 73 -8.58 30.15 -8.09
CA GLY A 73 -9.17 31.05 -7.15
C GLY A 73 -8.85 30.73 -5.68
N GLU A 74 -9.46 31.35 -4.68
CA GLU A 74 -10.67 32.16 -4.72
C GLU A 74 -10.39 33.60 -5.23
N LYS A 75 -9.78 33.68 -6.43
CA LYS A 75 -8.52 34.36 -6.91
C LYS A 75 -7.19 34.06 -6.20
N VAL A 76 -6.08 34.64 -6.70
CA VAL A 76 -4.70 34.48 -6.21
C VAL A 76 -4.45 35.35 -4.97
N TYR A 77 -3.80 34.77 -3.96
CA TYR A 77 -3.52 35.39 -2.67
C TYR A 77 -2.04 35.63 -2.47
N THR A 78 -1.71 36.82 -2.02
CA THR A 78 -0.39 37.17 -1.50
C THR A 78 -0.27 36.67 -0.06
N THR A 79 0.85 36.03 0.26
CA THR A 79 1.19 35.63 1.62
C THR A 79 1.93 36.76 2.33
N SER A 80 1.71 36.89 3.64
CA SER A 80 2.44 37.83 4.51
C SER A 80 3.91 37.46 4.71
N LEU A 81 4.30 36.25 4.28
CA LEU A 81 5.69 35.81 4.17
C LEU A 81 6.13 35.99 2.72
N LYS A 82 7.15 36.81 2.51
CA LYS A 82 7.78 36.93 1.19
C LYS A 82 8.48 35.60 0.88
N PRO A 83 8.48 35.12 -0.38
CA PRO A 83 9.32 33.97 -0.76
C PRO A 83 10.77 34.18 -0.37
N SER A 84 11.25 35.42 -0.37
CA SER A 84 12.56 35.78 0.17
C SER A 84 12.71 35.40 1.64
N GLU A 85 11.71 35.52 2.52
CA GLU A 85 11.82 35.15 3.95
C GLU A 85 11.79 33.63 4.19
N VAL A 86 11.09 32.86 3.35
CA VAL A 86 11.12 31.38 3.38
C VAL A 86 12.42 30.86 2.74
N ILE A 87 12.89 31.54 1.70
CA ILE A 87 14.22 31.35 1.12
C ILE A 87 15.28 31.72 2.15
N ASP A 88 15.11 32.78 2.96
CA ASP A 88 16.02 33.19 4.02
C ASP A 88 16.03 32.17 5.19
N ILE A 89 14.90 31.54 5.53
CA ILE A 89 14.84 30.43 6.52
C ILE A 89 15.49 29.15 5.96
N CYS A 90 15.34 28.89 4.66
CA CYS A 90 16.04 27.79 3.99
C CYS A 90 17.52 28.11 3.69
N ASP A 91 17.90 29.39 3.61
CA ASP A 91 19.25 29.93 3.38
C ASP A 91 20.00 30.15 4.71
N GLN A 92 19.31 30.09 5.86
CA GLN A 92 19.91 30.05 7.20
C GLN A 92 20.52 28.69 7.57
N PHE A 93 20.15 27.63 6.86
CA PHE A 93 20.87 26.38 6.91
C PHE A 93 21.83 26.31 5.74
N ASP A 94 23.13 26.13 6.01
CA ASP A 94 24.05 25.73 4.97
C ASP A 94 23.46 24.48 4.27
N LYS A 95 23.37 24.51 2.93
CA LYS A 95 22.94 23.36 2.12
C LYS A 95 23.71 22.09 2.49
N SER A 96 24.96 22.22 2.93
CA SER A 96 25.76 21.12 3.46
C SER A 96 25.14 20.47 4.70
N SER A 97 24.58 21.28 5.61
CA SER A 97 23.94 20.84 6.86
C SER A 97 22.60 20.17 6.61
N ILE A 98 21.78 20.66 5.67
CA ILE A 98 20.53 19.98 5.28
C ILE A 98 20.83 18.60 4.67
N ILE A 99 21.82 18.52 3.78
CA ILE A 99 22.27 17.26 3.18
C ILE A 99 22.81 16.31 4.24
N GLU A 100 23.51 16.83 5.26
CA GLU A 100 24.02 16.02 6.37
C GLU A 100 22.89 15.50 7.27
N ILE A 101 21.91 16.34 7.59
CA ILE A 101 20.69 15.95 8.34
C ILE A 101 19.90 14.91 7.55
N GLU A 102 19.70 15.11 6.24
CA GLU A 102 19.04 14.15 5.37
C GLU A 102 19.79 12.82 5.38
N LYS A 103 21.12 12.82 5.19
CA LYS A 103 21.94 11.61 5.28
C LYS A 103 21.80 10.94 6.65
N LYS A 104 21.72 11.70 7.73
CA LYS A 104 21.56 11.18 9.09
C LYS A 104 20.17 10.55 9.29
N ILE A 105 19.11 11.17 8.75
CA ILE A 105 17.75 10.61 8.77
C ILE A 105 17.70 9.32 7.94
N LEU A 106 18.27 9.33 6.74
CA LEU A 106 18.26 8.19 5.81
C LEU A 106 19.14 7.01 6.25
N LYS A 107 20.04 7.20 7.24
CA LYS A 107 20.72 6.08 7.91
C LYS A 107 19.76 5.24 8.75
N THR A 108 18.71 5.85 9.30
CA THR A 108 17.76 5.19 10.21
C THR A 108 16.43 4.87 9.53
N TYR A 109 15.97 5.75 8.64
CA TYR A 109 14.67 5.64 7.97
C TYR A 109 14.85 5.34 6.48
N PRO A 110 14.00 4.49 5.87
CA PRO A 110 14.11 4.15 4.46
C PRO A 110 13.93 5.36 3.52
N ASN A 111 13.18 6.36 3.97
CA ASN A 111 12.91 7.60 3.26
C ASN A 111 12.41 8.69 4.23
N THR A 112 12.40 9.93 3.76
CA THR A 112 11.94 11.11 4.53
C THR A 112 10.45 11.05 4.89
N TYR A 113 9.63 10.34 4.11
CA TYR A 113 8.22 10.11 4.41
C TYR A 113 8.04 9.29 5.70
N THR A 114 8.79 8.20 5.85
CA THR A 114 8.71 7.32 7.03
C THR A 114 9.14 8.06 8.28
N PHE A 115 10.19 8.90 8.17
CA PHE A 115 10.62 9.80 9.24
C PHE A 115 9.52 10.80 9.63
N SER A 116 8.91 11.48 8.65
CA SER A 116 7.84 12.45 8.90
C SER A 116 6.64 11.81 9.60
N LYS A 117 6.28 10.57 9.24
CA LYS A 117 5.20 9.82 9.91
C LYS A 117 5.56 9.43 11.33
N ASN A 118 6.78 8.96 11.57
CA ASN A 118 7.25 8.68 12.93
C ASN A 118 7.22 9.94 13.82
N LEU A 119 7.66 11.08 13.30
CA LEU A 119 7.60 12.35 14.03
C LEU A 119 6.16 12.74 14.40
N ALA A 120 5.21 12.56 13.48
CA ALA A 120 3.80 12.81 13.76
C ALA A 120 3.27 11.93 14.90
N GLU A 121 3.64 10.65 14.93
CA GLU A 121 3.25 9.75 16.03
C GLU A 121 3.83 10.21 17.38
N GLN A 122 5.07 10.69 17.40
CA GLN A 122 5.68 11.26 18.62
C GLN A 122 4.95 12.52 19.10
N ILE A 123 4.52 13.38 18.19
CA ILE A 123 3.73 14.57 18.52
C ILE A 123 2.39 14.15 19.15
N VAL A 124 1.71 13.17 18.57
CA VAL A 124 0.44 12.66 19.11
C VAL A 124 0.65 12.04 20.49
N ALA A 125 1.65 11.18 20.66
CA ALA A 125 1.94 10.52 21.93
C ALA A 125 2.32 11.51 23.05
N SER A 126 2.99 12.62 22.69
CA SER A 126 3.42 13.63 23.66
C SER A 126 2.35 14.66 24.01
N LYS A 127 1.49 15.04 23.06
CA LYS A 127 0.57 16.18 23.22
C LYS A 127 -0.91 15.79 23.36
N CYS A 128 -1.29 14.56 23.07
CA CYS A 128 -2.70 14.17 22.98
C CYS A 128 -3.14 13.17 24.06
N LYS A 129 -2.45 13.07 25.19
CA LYS A 129 -2.79 12.11 26.28
C LYS A 129 -4.18 12.33 26.86
N ASP A 130 -4.63 13.58 26.92
CA ASP A 130 -5.95 13.93 27.46
C ASP A 130 -7.07 13.93 26.40
N LEU A 131 -6.77 13.57 25.16
CA LEU A 131 -7.72 13.53 24.05
C LEU A 131 -8.02 12.07 23.65
N PRO A 132 -9.26 11.74 23.23
CA PRO A 132 -9.58 10.42 22.70
C PRO A 132 -8.96 10.24 21.31
N VAL A 133 -7.67 9.88 21.29
CA VAL A 133 -6.87 9.77 20.06
C VAL A 133 -6.40 8.34 19.85
N ALA A 134 -6.54 7.88 18.61
CA ALA A 134 -6.01 6.62 18.11
C ALA A 134 -4.98 6.87 17.00
N ILE A 135 -3.93 6.04 16.96
CA ILE A 135 -3.06 5.92 15.80
C ILE A 135 -3.42 4.60 15.10
N VAL A 136 -3.95 4.67 13.88
CA VAL A 136 -4.14 3.49 13.02
C VAL A 136 -2.95 3.36 12.07
N ARG A 137 -2.22 2.25 12.15
CA ARG A 137 -1.06 1.94 11.32
C ARG A 137 -1.39 0.87 10.28
N PRO A 138 -1.84 1.23 9.06
CA PRO A 138 -2.02 0.26 7.99
C PRO A 138 -0.67 -0.20 7.44
N SER A 139 -0.60 -1.47 7.04
CA SER A 139 0.44 -1.97 6.14
C SER A 139 0.18 -1.55 4.69
N ILE A 140 0.69 -2.28 3.70
CA ILE A 140 0.56 -1.87 2.29
C ILE A 140 -0.91 -1.92 1.89
N VAL A 141 -1.51 -0.76 1.68
CA VAL A 141 -2.92 -0.66 1.30
C VAL A 141 -3.11 -1.11 -0.16
N GLY A 142 -3.93 -2.13 -0.34
CA GLY A 142 -4.31 -2.71 -1.63
C GLY A 142 -5.71 -2.28 -2.11
N ALA A 143 -6.18 -2.93 -3.17
CA ALA A 143 -7.53 -2.75 -3.69
C ALA A 143 -8.59 -3.11 -2.64
N SER A 144 -9.81 -2.62 -2.82
CA SER A 144 -10.91 -3.09 -1.98
C SER A 144 -11.16 -4.58 -2.19
N LEU A 145 -11.47 -5.28 -1.10
CA LEU A 145 -11.92 -6.65 -1.16
C LEU A 145 -13.40 -6.71 -1.55
N GLN A 146 -14.23 -5.84 -0.97
CA GLN A 146 -15.68 -5.81 -1.17
C GLN A 146 -16.24 -4.41 -1.39
N GLU A 147 -15.84 -3.42 -0.58
CA GLU A 147 -16.47 -2.08 -0.58
C GLU A 147 -15.51 -0.98 -1.05
N PRO A 148 -15.97 0.05 -1.79
CA PRO A 148 -17.34 0.30 -2.25
C PRO A 148 -17.80 -0.64 -3.38
N CYS A 149 -16.85 -1.27 -4.06
CA CYS A 149 -17.10 -2.45 -4.90
C CYS A 149 -15.80 -3.27 -5.00
N PRO A 150 -15.82 -4.58 -5.32
CA PRO A 150 -14.61 -5.40 -5.35
C PRO A 150 -13.58 -4.90 -6.37
N GLY A 151 -12.32 -4.82 -5.94
CA GLY A 151 -11.20 -4.42 -6.80
C GLY A 151 -11.13 -2.93 -7.10
N TRP A 152 -11.87 -2.10 -6.36
CA TRP A 152 -11.79 -0.65 -6.48
C TRP A 152 -10.38 -0.16 -6.13
N ILE A 153 -9.76 0.52 -7.10
CA ILE A 153 -8.43 1.12 -7.05
C ILE A 153 -8.51 2.43 -7.81
N GLU A 154 -7.99 3.50 -7.24
CA GLU A 154 -8.04 4.80 -7.89
C GLU A 154 -6.75 5.17 -8.61
N ASN A 155 -5.60 4.80 -8.05
CA ASN A 155 -4.29 5.24 -8.52
C ASN A 155 -3.31 4.08 -8.69
N ILE A 156 -2.27 4.34 -9.48
CA ILE A 156 -1.18 3.40 -9.71
C ILE A 156 -0.21 3.50 -8.52
N SER A 157 -0.54 2.78 -7.44
CA SER A 157 0.36 2.62 -6.29
C SER A 157 1.56 1.73 -6.64
N ALA A 158 2.56 1.66 -5.76
CA ALA A 158 3.74 0.82 -5.97
C ALA A 158 3.37 -0.68 -6.10
N LEU A 159 2.41 -1.15 -5.29
CA LEU A 159 1.85 -2.51 -5.40
C LEU A 159 1.09 -2.71 -6.71
N THR A 160 0.19 -1.78 -7.06
CA THR A 160 -0.56 -1.81 -8.33
C THR A 160 0.37 -1.86 -9.53
N SER A 161 1.41 -1.03 -9.54
CA SER A 161 2.43 -0.98 -10.59
C SER A 161 3.16 -2.32 -10.73
N THR A 162 3.50 -2.95 -9.60
CA THR A 162 4.17 -4.25 -9.58
C THR A 162 3.29 -5.33 -10.18
N ILE A 163 2.02 -5.40 -9.77
CA ILE A 163 1.05 -6.35 -10.32
C ILE A 163 0.87 -6.13 -11.83
N MET A 164 0.74 -4.87 -12.27
CA MET A 164 0.64 -4.51 -13.69
C MET A 164 1.86 -4.94 -14.50
N LEU A 165 3.07 -4.67 -13.99
CA LEU A 165 4.31 -5.03 -14.69
C LEU A 165 4.47 -6.55 -14.80
N ILE A 166 4.14 -7.32 -13.75
CA ILE A 166 4.15 -8.78 -13.81
C ILE A 166 3.10 -9.29 -14.78
N GLY A 167 1.86 -8.81 -14.67
CA GLY A 167 0.73 -9.30 -15.48
C GLY A 167 0.84 -8.97 -16.97
N ARG A 168 1.51 -7.87 -17.33
CA ARG A 168 1.85 -7.56 -18.73
C ARG A 168 3.08 -8.31 -19.25
N GLY A 169 3.76 -9.08 -18.40
CA GLY A 169 5.04 -9.73 -18.70
C GLY A 169 6.23 -8.77 -18.80
N CYS A 170 6.05 -7.51 -18.41
CA CYS A 170 7.10 -6.49 -18.43
C CYS A 170 8.12 -6.66 -17.30
N ALA A 171 7.70 -7.22 -16.16
CA ALA A 171 8.60 -7.57 -15.07
C ALA A 171 9.22 -8.93 -15.35
N THR A 172 10.50 -8.95 -15.69
CA THR A 172 11.20 -10.18 -16.09
C THR A 172 11.86 -10.87 -14.91
N ALA A 173 12.21 -10.14 -13.86
CA ALA A 173 12.60 -10.65 -12.56
C ALA A 173 12.35 -9.58 -11.49
N ILE A 174 12.18 -9.99 -10.24
CA ILE A 174 12.09 -9.08 -9.08
C ILE A 174 13.17 -9.47 -8.08
N ARG A 175 13.88 -8.46 -7.55
CA ARG A 175 14.81 -8.67 -6.44
C ARG A 175 13.99 -8.82 -5.15
N GLY A 176 14.04 -9.99 -4.53
CA GLY A 176 13.19 -10.28 -3.39
C GLY A 176 13.41 -11.66 -2.78
N ARG A 177 13.07 -11.78 -1.50
CA ARG A 177 12.95 -13.06 -0.80
C ARG A 177 11.55 -13.65 -1.02
N ARG A 178 11.47 -14.91 -1.42
CA ARG A 178 10.17 -15.57 -1.71
C ARG A 178 9.39 -15.90 -0.45
N ASP A 179 10.12 -16.18 0.62
CA ASP A 179 9.67 -16.53 1.96
C ASP A 179 9.17 -15.33 2.77
N ALA A 180 9.58 -14.11 2.39
CA ALA A 180 9.20 -12.89 3.07
C ALA A 180 7.69 -12.63 3.02
N ILE A 181 7.14 -12.19 4.16
CA ILE A 181 5.73 -11.80 4.30
C ILE A 181 5.43 -10.54 3.48
N SER A 182 4.39 -10.63 2.67
CA SER A 182 3.79 -9.55 1.92
C SER A 182 2.63 -8.98 2.74
N ASP A 183 2.93 -8.00 3.60
CA ASP A 183 1.92 -7.43 4.48
C ASP A 183 1.04 -6.41 3.73
N ILE A 184 -0.08 -6.91 3.19
CA ILE A 184 -1.02 -6.15 2.37
C ILE A 184 -2.40 -6.19 3.00
N VAL A 185 -3.03 -5.03 3.17
CA VAL A 185 -4.40 -4.92 3.69
C VAL A 185 -5.33 -4.30 2.64
N PRO A 186 -6.53 -4.86 2.42
CA PRO A 186 -7.54 -4.21 1.57
C PRO A 186 -7.94 -2.83 2.12
N VAL A 187 -8.23 -1.87 1.23
CA VAL A 187 -8.57 -0.50 1.66
C VAL A 187 -9.85 -0.44 2.51
N ASP A 188 -10.84 -1.27 2.22
CA ASP A 188 -12.08 -1.37 2.98
C ASP A 188 -11.86 -1.87 4.41
N PHE A 189 -10.88 -2.77 4.60
CA PHE A 189 -10.46 -3.21 5.93
C PHE A 189 -9.81 -2.06 6.74
N VAL A 190 -9.02 -1.22 6.08
CA VAL A 190 -8.41 -0.04 6.72
C VAL A 190 -9.47 0.97 7.14
N VAL A 191 -10.46 1.21 6.28
CA VAL A 191 -11.59 2.09 6.56
C VAL A 191 -12.39 1.58 7.76
N ASP A 192 -12.68 0.28 7.82
CA ASP A 192 -13.38 -0.34 8.95
C ASP A 192 -12.64 -0.16 10.25
N MET A 193 -11.31 -0.34 10.23
CA MET A 193 -10.49 -0.12 11.40
C MET A 193 -10.54 1.35 11.85
N ILE A 194 -10.51 2.33 10.94
CA ILE A 194 -10.61 3.76 11.31
C ILE A 194 -11.95 4.06 11.99
N ILE A 195 -13.06 3.60 11.41
CA ILE A 195 -14.41 3.82 11.97
C ILE A 195 -14.53 3.20 13.36
N CYS A 196 -14.10 1.94 13.50
CA CYS A 196 -14.24 1.22 14.77
C CYS A 196 -13.29 1.76 15.84
N THR A 197 -12.08 2.18 15.47
CA THR A 197 -11.11 2.73 16.44
C THR A 197 -11.57 4.06 17.01
N ALA A 198 -12.20 4.92 16.21
CA ALA A 198 -12.79 6.16 16.70
C ALA A 198 -13.88 5.88 17.75
N TRP A 199 -14.82 4.98 17.47
CA TRP A 199 -15.80 4.51 18.46
C TRP A 199 -15.13 3.97 19.73
N HIS A 200 -14.12 3.11 19.57
CA HIS A 200 -13.49 2.43 20.69
C HIS A 200 -12.72 3.38 21.62
N VAL A 201 -11.90 4.30 21.09
CA VAL A 201 -11.11 5.21 21.94
C VAL A 201 -11.93 6.32 22.58
N THR A 202 -13.07 6.68 21.98
CA THR A 202 -13.98 7.66 22.58
C THR A 202 -14.73 7.06 23.78
N LEU A 203 -15.21 5.82 23.68
CA LEU A 203 -15.99 5.19 24.75
C LEU A 203 -15.15 4.42 25.77
N HIS A 204 -13.94 3.96 25.41
CA HIS A 204 -13.02 3.24 26.29
C HIS A 204 -11.75 4.06 26.46
N ARG A 205 -11.91 5.18 27.16
CA ARG A 205 -10.87 6.18 27.35
C ARG A 205 -9.81 5.66 28.32
N ASP A 206 -8.59 5.57 27.83
CA ASP A 206 -7.39 5.34 28.65
C ASP A 206 -6.53 6.60 28.60
N HIS A 207 -5.71 6.85 29.64
CA HIS A 207 -4.80 8.00 29.71
C HIS A 207 -3.57 7.88 28.79
N GLU A 208 -3.60 6.96 27.83
CA GLU A 208 -2.55 6.70 26.86
C GLU A 208 -3.10 6.61 25.43
N VAL A 209 -2.32 7.09 24.46
CA VAL A 209 -2.67 7.02 23.05
C VAL A 209 -2.62 5.56 22.58
N LYS A 210 -3.78 5.04 22.15
CA LYS A 210 -3.87 3.67 21.62
C LYS A 210 -3.37 3.61 20.18
N VAL A 211 -2.55 2.59 19.91
CA VAL A 211 -2.06 2.28 18.56
C VAL A 211 -2.69 0.98 18.07
N TYR A 212 -3.22 1.00 16.85
CA TYR A 212 -3.86 -0.14 16.18
C TYR A 212 -3.10 -0.49 14.91
N ASN A 213 -2.43 -1.64 14.90
CA ASN A 213 -1.65 -2.11 13.77
C ASN A 213 -2.55 -2.87 12.76
N CYS A 214 -3.04 -2.15 11.76
CA CYS A 214 -3.91 -2.66 10.70
C CYS A 214 -3.11 -3.47 9.66
N THR A 215 -2.92 -4.76 9.94
CA THR A 215 -1.97 -5.63 9.23
C THR A 215 -2.52 -7.03 8.96
N SER A 216 -1.99 -7.68 7.93
CA SER A 216 -2.48 -8.96 7.42
C SER A 216 -1.95 -10.21 8.12
N ASN A 217 -1.09 -10.08 9.14
CA ASN A 217 -0.45 -11.24 9.81
C ASN A 217 -1.38 -12.24 10.50
N ALA A 218 -2.67 -11.92 10.63
CA ALA A 218 -3.66 -12.90 11.06
C ALA A 218 -3.86 -14.02 10.02
N CYS A 219 -3.50 -13.75 8.75
CA CYS A 219 -3.43 -14.70 7.65
C CYS A 219 -2.21 -14.37 6.77
N PRO A 220 -0.98 -14.73 7.18
CA PRO A 220 0.24 -14.34 6.47
C PRO A 220 0.27 -14.81 5.02
N PHE A 221 0.67 -13.92 4.11
CA PHE A 221 0.83 -14.22 2.69
C PHE A 221 2.24 -13.90 2.24
N LYS A 222 2.93 -14.84 1.60
CA LYS A 222 4.34 -14.65 1.20
C LYS A 222 4.46 -13.99 -0.16
N TRP A 223 5.51 -13.20 -0.38
CA TRP A 223 5.77 -12.58 -1.69
C TRP A 223 5.90 -13.60 -2.83
N GLY A 224 6.46 -14.78 -2.56
CA GLY A 224 6.50 -15.88 -3.52
C GLY A 224 5.11 -16.33 -3.95
N GLN A 225 4.19 -16.50 -2.99
CA GLN A 225 2.80 -16.89 -3.24
C GLN A 225 2.04 -15.78 -3.96
N MET A 226 2.25 -14.52 -3.57
CA MET A 226 1.71 -13.35 -4.27
C MET A 226 2.12 -13.33 -5.74
N ARG A 227 3.42 -13.48 -6.02
CA ARG A 227 3.94 -13.55 -7.39
C ARG A 227 3.29 -14.70 -8.16
N ASP A 228 3.26 -15.90 -7.58
CA ASP A 228 2.71 -17.11 -8.21
C ASP A 228 1.21 -16.91 -8.55
N ALA A 229 0.43 -16.33 -7.64
CA ALA A 229 -0.98 -15.99 -7.86
C ALA A 229 -1.15 -14.93 -8.95
N ILE A 230 -0.32 -13.88 -8.98
CA ILE A 230 -0.38 -12.85 -10.03
C ILE A 230 -0.11 -13.48 -11.41
N VAL A 231 0.92 -14.32 -11.52
CA VAL A 231 1.27 -15.00 -12.77
C VAL A 231 0.11 -15.91 -13.21
N LYS A 232 -0.42 -16.75 -12.31
CA LYS A 232 -1.56 -17.64 -12.59
C LYS A 232 -2.77 -16.86 -13.10
N CYS A 233 -3.23 -15.85 -12.35
CA CYS A 233 -4.37 -15.03 -12.74
C CYS A 233 -4.14 -14.27 -14.05
N SER A 234 -2.91 -13.81 -14.31
CA SER A 234 -2.55 -13.13 -15.56
C SER A 234 -2.51 -14.08 -16.76
N THR A 235 -2.26 -15.37 -16.54
CA THR A 235 -2.33 -16.38 -17.60
C THR A 235 -3.77 -16.82 -17.89
N GLU A 236 -4.62 -16.92 -16.87
CA GLU A 236 -6.04 -17.30 -17.01
C GLU A 236 -6.90 -16.14 -17.56
N THR A 237 -6.59 -14.92 -17.12
CA THR A 237 -7.28 -13.68 -17.48
C THR A 237 -6.26 -12.60 -17.88
N PRO A 238 -5.65 -12.69 -19.08
CA PRO A 238 -4.64 -11.73 -19.52
C PRO A 238 -5.18 -10.30 -19.61
N LEU A 239 -4.28 -9.33 -19.42
CA LEU A 239 -4.56 -7.93 -19.75
C LEU A 239 -4.54 -7.78 -21.28
N ASN A 240 -5.33 -6.86 -21.84
CA ASN A 240 -5.40 -6.77 -23.31
C ASN A 240 -4.09 -6.24 -23.92
N ASP A 241 -3.26 -5.59 -23.12
CA ASP A 241 -1.98 -5.02 -23.51
C ASP A 241 -0.77 -5.79 -22.94
N THR A 242 -0.93 -7.11 -22.74
CA THR A 242 0.19 -7.99 -22.39
C THR A 242 1.26 -7.94 -23.49
N LEU A 243 2.49 -7.58 -23.11
CA LEU A 243 3.62 -7.41 -24.03
C LEU A 243 4.51 -8.65 -24.10
N TRP A 244 4.53 -9.45 -23.03
CA TRP A 244 5.33 -10.67 -22.95
C TRP A 244 4.64 -11.74 -22.09
N TYR A 245 5.07 -12.99 -22.18
CA TYR A 245 4.50 -14.06 -21.37
C TYR A 245 4.84 -13.88 -19.87
N PRO A 246 3.85 -13.83 -18.95
CA PRO A 246 4.10 -13.64 -17.51
C PRO A 246 4.92 -14.78 -16.89
N GLY A 247 5.90 -14.45 -16.04
CA GLY A 247 6.69 -15.46 -15.32
C GLY A 247 7.52 -14.95 -14.14
N CYS A 248 8.06 -13.73 -14.27
CA CYS A 248 8.71 -12.92 -13.22
C CYS A 248 9.31 -13.70 -12.02
N PRO A 249 10.42 -14.44 -12.18
CA PRO A 249 11.14 -15.05 -11.06
C PRO A 249 11.56 -14.03 -10.00
N MET A 250 11.45 -14.44 -8.73
CA MET A 250 12.01 -13.71 -7.59
C MET A 250 13.43 -14.21 -7.27
N ILE A 251 14.37 -13.28 -7.15
CA ILE A 251 15.80 -13.58 -6.97
C ILE A 251 16.33 -12.80 -5.77
N ALA A 252 16.83 -13.51 -4.76
CA ALA A 252 17.38 -12.88 -3.55
C ALA A 252 18.79 -12.31 -3.79
N ASN A 253 19.65 -13.04 -4.51
CA ASN A 253 21.03 -12.63 -4.75
C ASN A 253 21.10 -11.47 -5.75
N ARG A 254 21.74 -10.36 -5.32
CA ARG A 254 21.88 -9.12 -6.11
C ARG A 254 22.62 -9.34 -7.44
N TYR A 255 23.69 -10.12 -7.43
CA TYR A 255 24.52 -10.33 -8.63
C TYR A 255 23.79 -11.19 -9.65
N ILE A 256 23.15 -12.27 -9.20
CA ILE A 256 22.30 -13.12 -10.05
C ILE A 256 21.14 -12.29 -10.63
N TYR A 257 20.53 -11.43 -9.80
CA TYR A 257 19.48 -10.52 -10.26
C TYR A 257 20.01 -9.57 -11.34
N GLN A 258 21.16 -8.93 -11.16
CA GLN A 258 21.73 -8.01 -12.16
C GLN A 258 22.03 -8.72 -13.49
N VAL A 259 22.70 -9.87 -13.46
CA VAL A 259 23.00 -10.67 -14.65
C VAL A 259 21.71 -11.06 -15.39
N ARG A 260 20.71 -11.53 -14.65
CA ARG A 260 19.45 -12.05 -15.21
C ARG A 260 18.46 -10.96 -15.62
N SER A 261 18.46 -9.79 -14.98
CA SER A 261 17.54 -8.68 -15.28
C SER A 261 18.04 -7.75 -16.39
N ILE A 262 19.36 -7.59 -16.53
CA ILE A 262 19.95 -6.62 -17.47
C ILE A 262 20.22 -7.28 -18.84
N ILE A 263 20.94 -8.40 -18.87
CA ILE A 263 21.50 -8.94 -20.12
C ILE A 263 20.43 -9.48 -21.08
N PRO A 264 19.45 -10.30 -20.64
CA PRO A 264 18.47 -10.90 -21.56
C PRO A 264 17.37 -9.94 -22.03
N HIS A 265 17.32 -8.71 -21.49
CA HIS A 265 16.15 -7.84 -21.64
C HIS A 265 16.48 -6.45 -22.18
N VAL A 266 17.68 -5.92 -21.91
CA VAL A 266 18.13 -4.67 -22.54
C VAL A 266 18.28 -4.86 -24.04
N LEU A 267 18.88 -5.97 -24.48
CA LEU A 267 19.09 -6.22 -25.91
C LEU A 267 17.77 -6.39 -26.68
N PRO A 268 16.81 -7.26 -26.29
CA PRO A 268 15.52 -7.33 -26.97
C PRO A 268 14.72 -6.03 -26.89
N ALA A 269 14.73 -5.32 -25.76
CA ALA A 269 14.05 -4.03 -25.64
C ALA A 269 14.62 -2.99 -26.60
N PHE A 270 15.95 -2.95 -26.74
CA PHE A 270 16.63 -2.07 -27.68
C PHE A 270 16.31 -2.43 -29.15
N VAL A 271 16.34 -3.72 -29.50
CA VAL A 271 16.00 -4.20 -30.85
C VAL A 271 14.55 -3.88 -31.21
N ILE A 272 13.61 -4.10 -30.28
CA ILE A 272 12.19 -3.76 -30.47
C ILE A 272 12.03 -2.25 -30.67
N ASP A 273 12.69 -1.42 -29.87
CA ASP A 273 12.60 0.04 -30.01
C ASP A 273 13.21 0.54 -31.34
N ILE A 274 14.28 -0.08 -31.84
CA ILE A 274 14.81 0.19 -33.19
C ILE A 274 13.76 -0.15 -34.25
N PHE A 275 13.17 -1.35 -34.16
CA PHE A 275 12.16 -1.78 -35.12
C PHE A 275 10.91 -0.88 -35.10
N LEU A 276 10.48 -0.43 -33.92
CA LEU A 276 9.41 0.55 -33.77
C LEU A 276 9.77 1.87 -34.43
N ARG A 277 11.00 2.38 -34.23
CA ARG A 277 11.48 3.61 -34.89
C ARG A 277 11.48 3.46 -36.42
N LEU A 278 11.93 2.33 -36.94
CA LEU A 278 11.93 2.04 -38.38
C LEU A 278 10.51 2.01 -38.97
N ARG A 279 9.50 1.63 -38.18
CA ARG A 279 8.07 1.69 -38.53
C ARG A 279 7.41 3.04 -38.24
N GLY A 280 8.17 4.08 -37.90
CA GLY A 280 7.63 5.40 -37.53
C GLY A 280 6.88 5.43 -36.20
N SER A 281 6.96 4.36 -35.40
CA SER A 281 6.34 4.26 -34.08
C SER A 281 7.29 4.77 -32.99
N LYS A 282 6.74 5.25 -31.88
CA LYS A 282 7.53 5.73 -30.74
C LYS A 282 8.19 4.54 -30.01
N PRO A 283 9.48 4.64 -29.61
CA PRO A 283 10.13 3.64 -28.78
C PRO A 283 9.55 3.67 -27.36
N ILE A 284 9.19 2.50 -26.82
CA ILE A 284 8.47 2.38 -25.54
C ILE A 284 9.17 1.39 -24.61
N MET A 285 9.81 0.34 -25.15
CA MET A 285 10.23 -0.81 -24.37
C MET A 285 11.39 -0.47 -23.42
N MET A 286 12.38 0.30 -23.87
CA MET A 286 13.50 0.71 -23.02
C MET A 286 13.04 1.62 -21.87
N LYS A 287 12.10 2.53 -22.15
CA LYS A 287 11.51 3.40 -21.13
C LYS A 287 10.77 2.59 -20.07
N LEU A 288 10.05 1.55 -20.48
CA LEU A 288 9.30 0.68 -19.59
C LEU A 288 10.24 -0.16 -18.69
N LEU A 289 11.32 -0.71 -19.26
CA LEU A 289 12.35 -1.44 -18.51
C LEU A 289 13.04 -0.56 -17.46
N LEU A 290 13.45 0.66 -17.84
CA LEU A 290 14.09 1.60 -16.92
C LEU A 290 13.16 2.04 -15.78
N ASN A 291 11.89 2.32 -16.09
CA ASN A 291 10.90 2.69 -15.07
C ASN A 291 10.58 1.52 -14.13
N GLY A 292 10.50 0.30 -14.66
CA GLY A 292 10.35 -0.92 -13.85
C GLY A 292 11.52 -1.12 -12.89
N ASN A 293 12.77 -0.99 -13.36
CA ASN A 293 13.96 -1.11 -12.53
C ASN A 293 14.02 -0.04 -11.42
N LYS A 294 13.65 1.21 -11.72
CA LYS A 294 13.54 2.27 -10.72
C LYS A 294 12.51 1.91 -9.64
N LEU A 295 11.32 1.46 -10.05
CA LEU A 295 10.28 1.01 -9.13
C LEU A 295 10.77 -0.13 -8.24
N PHE A 296 11.36 -1.19 -8.83
CA PHE A 296 11.86 -2.34 -8.08
C PHE A 296 12.98 -1.98 -7.11
N THR A 297 13.80 -0.99 -7.44
CA THR A 297 14.82 -0.46 -6.52
C THR A 297 14.18 0.26 -5.33
N MET A 298 13.15 1.08 -5.57
CA MET A 298 12.44 1.80 -4.51
C MET A 298 11.70 0.85 -3.57
N ILE A 299 11.05 -0.19 -4.11
CA ILE A 299 10.28 -1.14 -3.28
C ILE A 299 11.13 -2.28 -2.72
N ALA A 300 12.41 -2.41 -3.14
CA ALA A 300 13.29 -3.48 -2.68
C ALA A 300 13.41 -3.52 -1.16
N TYR A 301 13.39 -2.36 -0.48
CA TYR A 301 13.38 -2.32 0.99
C TYR A 301 12.19 -3.11 1.55
N PHE A 302 10.98 -2.85 1.05
CA PHE A 302 9.73 -3.47 1.52
C PHE A 302 9.56 -4.95 1.09
N ILE A 303 10.20 -5.37 -0.01
CA ILE A 303 10.16 -6.78 -0.46
C ILE A 303 11.24 -7.63 0.21
N MET A 304 12.37 -7.03 0.59
CA MET A 304 13.50 -7.75 1.19
C MET A 304 13.41 -7.86 2.71
N HIS A 305 12.81 -6.87 3.37
CA HIS A 305 12.64 -6.83 4.82
C HIS A 305 11.22 -7.26 5.20
N GLU A 306 11.16 -8.13 6.20
CA GLU A 306 9.90 -8.48 6.84
C GLU A 306 9.66 -7.56 8.02
N TRP A 307 8.38 -7.29 8.28
CA TRP A 307 7.94 -6.72 9.54
C TRP A 307 7.48 -7.90 10.39
N THR A 308 8.13 -8.16 11.52
CA THR A 308 7.70 -9.22 12.45
C THR A 308 6.65 -8.65 13.39
N PHE A 309 5.60 -9.40 13.69
CA PHE A 309 4.53 -8.94 14.59
C PHE A 309 4.46 -9.95 15.72
N GLN A 310 4.55 -9.47 16.96
CA GLN A 310 4.61 -10.35 18.10
C GLN A 310 3.27 -11.10 18.19
N ARG A 311 3.35 -12.43 18.22
CA ARG A 311 2.26 -13.27 18.74
C ARG A 311 2.43 -13.30 20.24
N ASP A 312 1.37 -12.97 20.96
CA ASP A 312 1.26 -13.34 22.36
C ASP A 312 1.33 -14.87 22.42
N ASN A 313 2.39 -15.39 23.06
CA ASN A 313 2.80 -16.80 23.22
C ASN A 313 3.75 -17.40 22.17
N CYS A 314 4.94 -16.83 21.96
CA CYS A 314 6.12 -17.66 21.75
C CYS A 314 7.35 -17.07 22.45
N SER A 315 7.96 -17.91 23.26
CA SER A 315 9.07 -17.70 24.19
C SER A 315 10.19 -16.79 23.70
N ASP A 316 10.65 -15.98 24.64
CA ASP A 316 11.90 -15.21 24.66
C ASP A 316 13.09 -15.98 24.05
N LEU A 317 13.91 -15.26 23.28
CA LEU A 317 15.29 -15.58 22.80
C LEU A 317 15.53 -15.57 21.29
N VAL A 318 15.08 -14.54 20.56
CA VAL A 318 15.81 -14.08 19.36
C VAL A 318 15.89 -12.56 19.37
N ARG A 319 16.94 -12.04 20.01
CA ARG A 319 17.20 -10.62 20.17
C ARG A 319 18.35 -10.22 19.24
N ILE A 320 18.20 -9.03 18.65
CA ILE A 320 19.25 -8.16 18.06
C ILE A 320 19.63 -8.45 16.60
N MET A 321 18.82 -7.93 15.66
CA MET A 321 19.28 -7.13 14.51
C MET A 321 18.06 -6.60 13.72
N HIS A 322 17.73 -5.31 13.88
CA HIS A 322 16.79 -4.54 13.03
C HIS A 322 15.49 -5.25 12.57
N GLU A 323 14.74 -5.81 13.52
CA GLU A 323 13.35 -6.24 13.29
C GLU A 323 12.40 -5.31 14.06
N TRP A 324 11.43 -4.71 13.35
CA TRP A 324 10.37 -3.93 13.96
C TRP A 324 9.26 -4.88 14.42
N THR A 325 9.12 -5.08 15.73
CA THR A 325 8.12 -5.98 16.32
C THR A 325 6.90 -5.21 16.82
N PHE A 326 5.70 -5.46 16.29
CA PHE A 326 4.46 -4.77 16.71
C PHE A 326 3.54 -5.66 17.55
N GLN A 327 3.00 -5.12 18.66
CA GLN A 327 1.97 -5.75 19.52
C GLN A 327 0.54 -5.51 18.98
N ARG A 328 -0.41 -6.42 19.25
CA ARG A 328 -1.78 -6.40 18.70
C ARG A 328 -2.92 -6.38 19.73
N ASP A 329 -2.63 -6.26 21.02
CA ASP A 329 -3.63 -6.33 22.09
C ASP A 329 -4.83 -5.40 21.86
N ASN A 330 -4.55 -4.15 21.45
CA ASN A 330 -5.58 -3.16 21.13
C ASN A 330 -6.49 -3.59 19.97
N CYS A 331 -5.95 -4.22 18.92
CA CYS A 331 -6.74 -4.71 17.79
C CYS A 331 -7.61 -5.89 18.19
N SER A 332 -7.10 -6.82 19.00
CA SER A 332 -7.85 -7.97 19.50
C SER A 332 -9.00 -7.54 20.41
N ASP A 333 -8.75 -6.56 21.29
CA ASP A 333 -9.79 -5.98 22.15
C ASP A 333 -10.87 -5.24 21.34
N LEU A 334 -10.46 -4.45 20.34
CA LEU A 334 -11.38 -3.79 19.41
C LEU A 334 -12.30 -4.79 18.71
N VAL A 335 -11.75 -5.85 18.12
CA VAL A 335 -12.53 -6.89 17.43
C VAL A 335 -13.53 -7.54 18.37
N ARG A 336 -13.13 -7.84 19.61
CA ARG A 336 -14.01 -8.46 20.61
C ARG A 336 -15.20 -7.56 20.93
N LYS A 337 -14.96 -6.27 21.15
CA LYS A 337 -16.00 -5.30 21.53
C LYS A 337 -16.93 -4.95 20.38
N VAL A 338 -16.40 -4.79 19.17
CA VAL A 338 -17.21 -4.48 17.97
C VAL A 338 -18.15 -5.64 17.63
N LYS A 339 -17.75 -6.90 17.86
CA LYS A 339 -18.62 -8.07 17.64
C LYS A 339 -19.88 -8.11 18.50
N ILE A 340 -19.92 -7.35 19.59
CA ILE A 340 -21.07 -7.30 20.50
C ILE A 340 -22.08 -6.23 20.04
N LEU A 341 -21.68 -5.32 19.15
CA LEU A 341 -22.56 -4.29 18.61
C LEU A 341 -23.58 -4.87 17.64
N ASN A 342 -24.79 -4.30 17.63
CA ASN A 342 -25.88 -4.73 16.76
C ASN A 342 -25.54 -4.61 15.26
N ASP A 343 -24.66 -3.66 14.91
CA ASP A 343 -24.17 -3.43 13.55
C ASP A 343 -22.71 -3.86 13.35
N GLY A 344 -22.16 -4.67 14.28
CA GLY A 344 -20.79 -5.17 14.24
C GLY A 344 -20.47 -5.99 12.98
N ASP A 345 -21.46 -6.64 12.37
CA ASP A 345 -21.29 -7.42 11.14
C ASP A 345 -21.11 -6.57 9.88
N MET A 346 -21.40 -5.27 9.95
CA MET A 346 -21.21 -4.34 8.82
C MET A 346 -19.74 -3.96 8.57
N VAL A 347 -18.87 -4.25 9.54
CA VAL A 347 -17.44 -3.95 9.51
C VAL A 347 -16.60 -5.22 9.54
N LYS A 348 -15.51 -5.22 8.79
CA LYS A 348 -14.57 -6.35 8.73
C LYS A 348 -13.29 -5.97 9.45
N LEU A 349 -13.11 -6.56 10.63
CA LEU A 349 -11.91 -6.37 11.45
C LEU A 349 -11.06 -7.64 11.62
N ASP A 350 -11.44 -8.74 10.96
CA ASP A 350 -10.67 -9.98 10.95
C ASP A 350 -10.35 -10.44 9.51
N LEU A 351 -9.06 -10.70 9.24
CA LEU A 351 -8.54 -11.21 7.96
C LEU A 351 -8.18 -12.70 8.02
N ARG A 352 -8.43 -13.43 9.11
CA ARG A 352 -8.09 -14.86 9.22
C ARG A 352 -8.68 -15.72 8.10
N ALA A 353 -9.88 -15.37 7.64
CA ALA A 353 -10.60 -16.09 6.56
C ALA A 353 -10.23 -15.60 5.14
N MET A 354 -9.18 -14.79 4.98
CA MET A 354 -8.80 -14.21 3.70
C MET A 354 -8.36 -15.29 2.70
N ASN A 355 -8.98 -15.30 1.52
CA ASN A 355 -8.52 -16.09 0.38
C ASN A 355 -7.65 -15.20 -0.53
N TRP A 356 -6.33 -15.35 -0.39
CA TRP A 356 -5.36 -14.52 -1.11
C TRP A 356 -5.38 -14.71 -2.63
N GLU A 357 -5.58 -15.92 -3.15
CA GLU A 357 -5.69 -16.14 -4.60
C GLU A 357 -6.90 -15.40 -5.19
N LYS A 358 -8.05 -15.50 -4.52
CA LYS A 358 -9.27 -14.78 -4.91
C LYS A 358 -9.06 -13.27 -4.83
N TYR A 359 -8.39 -12.79 -3.78
CA TYR A 359 -8.08 -11.36 -3.64
C TYR A 359 -7.17 -10.85 -4.76
N VAL A 360 -6.13 -11.60 -5.13
CA VAL A 360 -5.24 -11.25 -6.26
C VAL A 360 -6.03 -11.21 -7.58
N ALA A 361 -6.94 -12.15 -7.81
CA ALA A 361 -7.83 -12.12 -8.97
C ALA A 361 -8.72 -10.87 -8.98
N ILE A 362 -9.35 -10.52 -7.85
CA ILE A 362 -10.15 -9.30 -7.68
C ILE A 362 -9.30 -8.05 -7.97
N TYR A 363 -8.07 -8.00 -7.47
CA TYR A 363 -7.14 -6.90 -7.70
C TYR A 363 -6.80 -6.74 -9.18
N LEU A 364 -6.46 -7.83 -9.88
CA LEU A 364 -6.17 -7.80 -11.32
C LEU A 364 -7.38 -7.38 -12.16
N MET A 365 -8.59 -7.82 -11.81
CA MET A 365 -9.82 -7.34 -12.42
C MET A 365 -10.03 -5.84 -12.16
N GLY A 366 -9.75 -5.39 -10.94
CA GLY A 366 -9.75 -3.98 -10.54
C GLY A 366 -8.82 -3.11 -11.38
N ILE A 367 -7.58 -3.57 -11.59
CA ILE A 367 -6.60 -2.90 -12.46
C ILE A 367 -7.16 -2.74 -13.88
N ARG A 368 -7.70 -3.82 -14.45
CA ARG A 368 -8.28 -3.76 -15.79
C ARG A 368 -9.45 -2.76 -15.86
N LYS A 369 -10.34 -2.80 -14.88
CA LYS A 369 -11.57 -1.99 -14.84
C LYS A 369 -11.31 -0.51 -14.55
N PHE A 370 -10.57 -0.21 -13.49
CA PHE A 370 -10.44 1.16 -12.97
C PHE A 370 -9.19 1.90 -13.48
N ILE A 371 -8.07 1.19 -13.64
CA ILE A 371 -6.81 1.79 -14.08
C ILE A 371 -6.72 1.80 -15.61
N GLN A 372 -6.92 0.65 -16.25
CA GLN A 372 -6.82 0.56 -17.71
C GLN A 372 -8.11 1.01 -18.42
N LYS A 373 -9.26 0.96 -17.73
CA LYS A 373 -10.58 1.26 -18.31
C LYS A 373 -10.88 0.40 -19.54
N GLN A 374 -10.59 -0.90 -19.45
CA GLN A 374 -10.75 -1.85 -20.55
C GLN A 374 -11.70 -2.98 -20.19
N GLU A 375 -12.47 -3.43 -21.19
CA GLU A 375 -13.22 -4.68 -21.12
C GLU A 375 -12.35 -5.87 -21.52
N PHE A 376 -12.71 -7.08 -21.08
CA PHE A 376 -11.98 -8.28 -21.49
C PHE A 376 -12.22 -8.59 -22.96
N LYS A 377 -11.13 -8.75 -23.74
CA LYS A 377 -11.21 -9.19 -25.13
C LYS A 377 -10.80 -10.65 -25.24
N SER A 378 -11.60 -11.48 -25.92
CA SER A 378 -11.26 -12.88 -26.22
C SER A 378 -9.93 -13.02 -26.97
N ALA A 379 -9.60 -12.03 -27.82
CA ALA A 379 -8.32 -11.92 -28.53
C ALA A 379 -7.10 -11.88 -27.60
N ALA A 380 -7.23 -11.42 -26.36
CA ALA A 380 -6.12 -11.36 -25.39
C ALA A 380 -5.58 -12.76 -25.06
N ARG A 381 -6.45 -13.79 -24.99
CA ARG A 381 -6.03 -15.19 -24.78
C ARG A 381 -5.28 -15.75 -25.98
N GLN A 382 -5.75 -15.45 -27.19
CA GLN A 382 -5.08 -15.88 -28.43
C GLN A 382 -3.69 -15.23 -28.54
N TRP A 383 -3.60 -13.93 -28.22
CA TRP A 383 -2.33 -13.22 -28.18
C TRP A 383 -1.38 -13.80 -27.13
N LEU A 384 -1.86 -14.09 -25.92
CA LEU A 384 -1.06 -14.73 -24.88
C LEU A 384 -0.51 -16.10 -25.30
N SER A 385 -1.29 -16.90 -26.02
CA SER A 385 -0.84 -18.18 -26.57
C SER A 385 0.31 -18.01 -27.58
N ARG A 386 0.27 -16.99 -28.43
CA ARG A 386 1.39 -16.64 -29.32
C ARG A 386 2.62 -16.21 -28.52
N LEU A 387 2.43 -15.36 -27.52
CA LEU A 387 3.51 -14.92 -26.63
C LEU A 387 4.15 -16.09 -25.87
N TYR A 388 3.39 -17.12 -25.51
CA TYR A 388 3.93 -18.33 -24.91
C TYR A 388 4.94 -19.01 -25.84
N TRP A 389 4.58 -19.26 -27.10
CA TRP A 389 5.49 -19.87 -28.06
C TRP A 389 6.71 -19.00 -28.36
N ILE A 390 6.52 -17.68 -28.52
CA ILE A 390 7.62 -16.72 -28.66
C ILE A 390 8.57 -16.82 -27.47
N HIS A 391 8.02 -16.91 -26.26
CA HIS A 391 8.81 -17.04 -25.03
C HIS A 391 9.60 -18.36 -24.99
N GLN A 392 8.99 -19.48 -25.38
CA GLN A 392 9.69 -20.78 -25.42
C GLN A 392 10.80 -20.79 -26.48
N ILE A 393 10.54 -20.28 -27.68
CA ILE A 393 11.55 -20.19 -28.75
C ILE A 393 12.72 -19.32 -28.28
N THR A 394 12.45 -18.17 -27.66
CA THR A 394 13.49 -17.26 -27.15
C THR A 394 14.35 -17.93 -26.05
N LYS A 395 13.73 -18.73 -25.18
CA LYS A 395 14.46 -19.51 -24.17
C LYS A 395 15.36 -20.57 -24.81
N MET A 396 14.83 -21.35 -25.76
CA MET A 396 15.59 -22.37 -26.45
C MET A 396 16.73 -21.78 -27.27
N SER A 397 16.50 -20.68 -28.00
CA SER A 397 17.56 -19.99 -28.75
C SER A 397 18.65 -19.45 -27.83
N GLY A 398 18.29 -18.92 -26.66
CA GLY A 398 19.27 -18.46 -25.66
C GLY A 398 20.15 -19.60 -25.13
N ILE A 399 19.58 -20.78 -24.87
CA ILE A 399 20.33 -21.98 -24.46
C ILE A 399 21.27 -22.44 -25.59
N MET A 400 20.79 -22.48 -26.83
CA MET A 400 21.59 -22.87 -27.98
C MET A 400 22.78 -21.93 -28.22
N ILE A 401 22.58 -20.61 -28.08
CA ILE A 401 23.66 -19.62 -28.20
C ILE A 401 24.70 -19.81 -27.08
N LEU A 402 24.26 -20.05 -25.84
CA LEU A 402 25.16 -20.34 -24.73
C LEU A 402 25.99 -21.60 -24.97
N LEU A 403 25.36 -22.68 -25.44
CA LEU A 403 26.06 -23.92 -25.80
C LEU A 403 27.07 -23.71 -26.94
N TRP A 404 26.71 -22.91 -27.94
CA TRP A 404 27.60 -22.57 -29.04
C TRP A 404 28.80 -21.73 -28.59
N ILE A 405 28.60 -20.74 -27.72
CA ILE A 405 29.70 -19.95 -27.13
C ILE A 405 30.63 -20.85 -26.32
N VAL A 406 30.09 -21.76 -25.49
CA VAL A 406 30.90 -22.70 -24.72
C VAL A 406 31.68 -23.63 -25.66
N TYR A 407 31.05 -24.13 -26.72
CA TYR A 407 31.72 -24.94 -27.74
C TYR A 407 32.91 -24.20 -28.34
N CYS A 408 32.74 -22.94 -28.79
CA CYS A 408 33.82 -22.12 -29.37
C CYS A 408 34.92 -21.69 -28.38
N ILE A 409 34.68 -21.79 -27.07
CA ILE A 409 35.71 -21.50 -26.05
C ILE A 409 36.50 -22.76 -25.70
N VAL A 410 35.86 -23.94 -25.77
CA VAL A 410 36.46 -25.23 -25.40
C VAL A 410 37.18 -25.89 -26.58
N TYR A 411 36.68 -25.71 -27.79
CA TYR A 411 37.21 -26.23 -29.05
C TYR A 411 37.49 -25.06 -30.00
#